data_AF-A0A1C7MVZ0-F1
#
_entry.id   AF-A0A1C7MVZ0-F1
#
_cell.length_a   1.000
_cell.length_b   1.000
_cell.length_c   1.000
_cell.angle_alpha   90.00
_cell.angle_beta   90.00
_cell.angle_gamma   90.00
#
_symmetry.space_group_name_H-M   'P 1'
#
loop_
_entity.id
_entity.type
_entity.pdbx_description
1 polymer ?
#
loop_
_entity_poly.entity_id
_entity_poly.type
_entity_poly.pdbx_seq_one_letter_code
_entity_poly.pdbx_strand_id
1 'polypeptide(L)' 'MSSIARKIAIGVGFSHLKADEWATWLLVLFPYVLPQRLGKAAFDHWMLLVKASRLLLSPCLTFDELDKAQDLLKSF' A
#
# COMPACT_ATOMS: atom_id res chain seq x y z
N MET A 1 -20.64 -9.47 -6.10
CA MET A 1 -19.22 -9.06 -6.16
C MET A 1 -18.40 -9.95 -5.23
N SER A 2 -17.26 -10.46 -5.66
CA SER A 2 -16.35 -11.24 -4.79
C SER A 2 -15.61 -10.30 -3.84
N SER A 3 -15.57 -10.60 -2.54
CA SER A 3 -14.86 -9.80 -1.54
C SER A 3 -13.34 -9.86 -1.73
N ILE A 4 -12.65 -8.76 -1.46
CA ILE A 4 -11.19 -8.65 -1.47
C ILE A 4 -10.52 -9.74 -0.62
N ALA A 5 -11.11 -10.09 0.53
CA ALA A 5 -10.60 -11.15 1.40
C ALA A 5 -10.57 -12.51 0.71
N ARG A 6 -11.58 -12.80 -0.14
CA ARG A 6 -11.64 -14.04 -0.93
C ARG A 6 -10.58 -14.04 -2.03
N LYS A 7 -10.30 -12.89 -2.65
CA LYS A 7 -9.27 -12.76 -3.70
C LYS A 7 -7.84 -12.90 -3.17
N ILE A 8 -7.58 -12.47 -1.93
CA ILE A 8 -6.26 -12.63 -1.29
C ILE A 8 -6.01 -14.09 -0.87
N ALA A 9 -7.06 -14.80 -0.45
CA ALA A 9 -6.96 -16.20 -0.03
C ALA A 9 -6.82 -17.16 -1.22
N ILE A 10 -7.47 -16.86 -2.35
CA ILE A 10 -7.29 -17.62 -3.57
C ILE A 10 -6.01 -17.10 -4.22
N GLY A 11 -4.89 -17.79 -3.99
CA GLY A 11 -3.53 -17.42 -4.43
C GLY A 11 -3.30 -17.37 -5.95
N VAL A 12 -4.27 -16.92 -6.75
CA VAL A 12 -4.16 -16.72 -8.21
C VAL A 12 -3.38 -15.46 -8.58
N GLY A 13 -2.67 -14.87 -7.61
CA GLY A 13 -1.94 -13.61 -7.77
C GLY A 13 -2.83 -12.37 -7.66
N PHE A 14 -2.18 -11.21 -7.61
CA PHE A 14 -2.85 -9.91 -7.46
C PHE A 14 -3.49 -9.38 -8.75
N SER A 15 -3.53 -10.19 -9.81
CA SER A 15 -3.98 -9.83 -11.17
C SER A 15 -5.48 -9.49 -11.26
N HIS A 16 -6.28 -9.84 -10.25
CA HIS A 16 -7.74 -9.63 -10.23
C HIS A 16 -8.22 -8.56 -9.23
N LEU A 17 -7.29 -7.81 -8.63
CA LEU A 17 -7.63 -6.66 -7.80
C LEU A 17 -7.90 -5.43 -8.68
N LYS A 18 -9.05 -4.81 -8.47
CA LYS A 18 -9.35 -3.47 -8.99
C LYS A 18 -8.48 -2.43 -8.29
N ALA A 19 -8.41 -1.22 -8.84
CA ALA A 19 -7.59 -0.14 -8.27
C ALA A 19 -7.96 0.20 -6.81
N ASP A 20 -9.25 0.23 -6.47
CA ASP A 20 -9.77 0.46 -5.12
C ASP A 20 -9.44 -0.69 -4.17
N GLU A 21 -9.50 -1.93 -4.67
CA GLU A 21 -9.10 -3.10 -3.90
C GLU A 21 -7.58 -3.13 -3.66
N TRP A 22 -6.77 -2.75 -4.66
CA TRP A 22 -5.33 -2.56 -4.50
C TRP A 22 -4.99 -1.47 -3.49
N ALA A 23 -5.66 -0.32 -3.54
CA ALA A 23 -5.49 0.75 -2.57
C ALA A 23 -5.86 0.30 -1.16
N THR A 24 -6.98 -0.41 -1.01
CA THR A 24 -7.40 -1.00 0.28
C THR A 24 -6.36 -1.99 0.78
N TRP A 25 -5.85 -2.85 -0.10
CA TRP A 25 -4.84 -3.83 0.26
C TRP A 25 -3.56 -3.16 0.74
N LEU A 26 -3.01 -2.21 -0.03
CA LEU A 26 -1.76 -1.51 0.28
C LEU A 26 -1.88 -0.61 1.53
N LEU A 27 -2.96 0.17 1.64
CA LEU A 27 -3.07 1.22 2.66
C LEU A 27 -3.63 0.73 3.99
N VAL A 28 -4.51 -0.28 3.94
CA VAL A 28 -5.26 -0.77 5.10
C VAL A 28 -4.77 -2.14 5.52
N LEU A 29 -4.79 -3.15 4.64
CA LEU A 29 -4.52 -4.53 5.05
C LEU A 29 -3.03 -4.79 5.30
N PHE A 30 -2.16 -4.28 4.42
CA PHE A 30 -0.72 -4.55 4.43
C PHE A 30 -0.04 -4.16 5.76
N PRO A 31 -0.29 -2.97 6.34
CA PRO A 31 0.31 -2.55 7.61
C PRO A 31 0.00 -3.49 8.80
N TYR A 32 -1.09 -4.25 8.76
CA TYR A 32 -1.44 -5.20 9.83
C TYR A 32 -1.02 -6.63 9.53
N VAL A 33 -1.01 -7.04 8.25
CA VAL A 33 -0.76 -8.44 7.87
C VAL A 33 0.74 -8.76 7.77
N LEU A 34 1.57 -7.83 7.29
CA LEU A 34 2.98 -8.12 7.06
C LEU A 34 3.96 -7.94 8.22
N PRO A 35 3.68 -7.23 9.33
CA PRO A 35 4.57 -7.28 10.50
C PRO A 35 4.83 -8.71 10.98
N GLN A 36 3.87 -9.63 10.77
CA GLN A 36 4.00 -11.03 11.15
C GLN A 36 4.76 -11.89 10.11
N ARG A 37 5.06 -11.33 8.94
CA ARG A 37 5.66 -12.05 7.79
C ARG A 37 7.00 -11.48 7.34
N LEU A 38 7.26 -10.21 7.62
CA LEU A 38 8.50 -9.51 7.27
C LEU A 38 9.35 -9.26 8.52
N GLY A 39 10.66 -9.27 8.35
CA GLY A 39 11.57 -8.72 9.34
C GLY A 39 11.35 -7.22 9.50
N LYS A 40 11.63 -6.68 10.70
CA LYS A 40 11.39 -5.26 11.04
C LYS A 40 11.95 -4.29 9.99
N ALA A 41 13.18 -4.51 9.53
CA ALA A 41 13.80 -3.62 8.53
C ALA A 41 13.04 -3.60 7.19
N ALA A 42 12.63 -4.77 6.68
CA ALA A 42 11.85 -4.87 5.44
C ALA A 42 10.44 -4.26 5.62
N PHE A 43 9.84 -4.43 6.79
CA PHE A 43 8.57 -3.79 7.12
C PHE A 43 8.69 -2.26 7.16
N ASP A 44 9.69 -1.73 7.86
CA ASP A 44 9.94 -0.29 7.97
C ASP A 44 10.20 0.34 6.59
N HIS A 45 10.96 -0.35 5.74
CA HIS A 45 11.20 0.03 4.35
C HIS A 45 9.89 0.08 3.56
N TRP A 46 9.06 -0.96 3.66
CA TRP A 46 7.75 -0.99 2.99
C TRP A 46 6.80 0.10 3.45
N MET A 47 6.87 0.51 4.72
CA MET A 47 6.05 1.60 5.22
C MET A 47 6.35 2.95 4.54
N LEU A 48 7.51 3.12 3.89
CA LEU A 48 7.79 4.28 3.04
C LEU A 48 6.83 4.34 1.84
N LEU A 49 6.66 3.21 1.14
CA LEU A 49 5.71 3.09 0.03
C LEU A 49 4.27 3.35 0.47
N VAL A 50 3.85 2.82 1.62
CA VAL A 50 2.51 3.03 2.17
C VAL A 50 2.28 4.52 2.47
N LYS A 51 3.26 5.18 3.10
CA LYS A 51 3.17 6.63 3.41
C LYS A 51 3.07 7.47 2.14
N ALA A 52 3.91 7.20 1.14
CA ALA A 52 3.85 7.91 -0.15
C ALA A 52 2.49 7.71 -0.82
N SER A 53 2.00 6.47 -0.83
CA SER A 53 0.72 6.12 -1.46
C SER A 53 -0.47 6.79 -0.77
N ARG A 54 -0.44 6.98 0.56
CA ARG A 54 -1.48 7.74 1.27
C ARG A 54 -1.55 9.19 0.85
N LEU A 55 -0.40 9.83 0.61
CA LEU A 55 -0.35 11.21 0.10
C LEU A 55 -0.91 11.25 -1.33
N LEU A 56 -0.40 10.39 -2.22
CA LEU A 56 -0.79 10.38 -3.63
C LEU A 56 -2.26 10.01 -3.88
N LEU A 57 -2.86 9.21 -2.99
CA LEU A 57 -4.27 8.82 -3.07
C LEU A 57 -5.19 9.79 -2.29
N SER A 58 -4.65 10.88 -1.74
CA SER A 58 -5.46 11.92 -1.12
C SER A 58 -6.39 12.56 -2.17
N PRO A 59 -7.67 12.84 -1.83
CA PRO A 59 -8.60 13.51 -2.75
C PRO A 59 -8.10 14.89 -3.24
N CYS A 60 -7.30 15.55 -2.41
CA CYS A 60 -6.63 16.81 -2.73
C CYS A 60 -5.15 16.65 -2.36
N LEU A 61 -4.26 17.00 -3.30
CA LEU A 61 -2.82 16.89 -3.14
C LEU A 61 -2.17 18.26 -3.35
N THR A 62 -1.43 18.73 -2.35
CA THR A 62 -0.62 19.95 -2.46
C THR A 62 0.76 19.66 -3.06
N PHE A 63 1.44 20.69 -3.56
CA PHE A 63 2.82 20.53 -4.06
C PHE A 63 3.78 20.05 -2.96
N ASP A 64 3.67 20.56 -1.73
CA ASP A 64 4.48 20.10 -0.60
C ASP A 64 4.27 18.61 -0.27
N GLU A 65 3.03 18.13 -0.38
CA GLU A 65 2.71 16.70 -0.18
C GLU A 65 3.19 15.85 -1.34
N LEU A 66 3.16 16.38 -2.57
CA LEU A 66 3.71 15.71 -3.75
C LEU A 66 5.22 15.53 -3.62
N ASP A 67 5.95 16.58 -3.23
CA ASP A 67 7.40 16.52 -3.01
C ASP A 67 7.76 15.52 -1.91
N LYS A 68 7.02 15.55 -0.78
CA LYS A 68 7.16 14.54 0.29
C LYS A 68 6.91 13.12 -0.20
N ALA A 69 5.87 12.92 -1.01
CA ALA A 69 5.58 11.60 -1.57
C ALA A 69 6.70 11.12 -2.50
N GLN A 70 7.24 12.02 -3.32
CA GLN A 70 8.37 11.71 -4.19
C GLN A 70 9.62 11.32 -3.38
N ASP A 71 9.94 12.04 -2.31
CA ASP A 71 11.11 11.72 -1.48
C ASP A 71 10.97 10.41 -0.71
N LEU A 72 9.75 10.09 -0.25
CA LEU A 72 9.43 8.78 0.32
C LEU A 72 9.61 7.66 -0.71
N LEU A 73 9.21 7.87 -1.97
CA LEU A 73 9.38 6.89 -3.04
C LEU A 73 10.85 6.72 -3.45
N LYS A 74 11.67 7.78 -3.43
CA LYS A 74 13.12 7.66 -3.68
C LYS A 74 13.83 6.88 -2.57
N SER A 75 13.28 6.93 -1.36
CA SER A 75 13.83 6.26 -0.18
C SER A 75 13.38 4.80 -0.06
N PHE A 76 12.37 4.40 -0.84
CA PHE A 76 11.88 3.03 -0.99
C PHE A 76 12.58 2.35 -2.17
#